data_AF-A0A8D8FGS2-F1
#
_entry.id   AF-A0A8D8FGS2-F1
#
_cell.length_a   1.000
_cell.length_b   1.000
_cell.length_c   1.000
_cell.angle_alpha   90.00
_cell.angle_beta   90.00
_cell.angle_gamma   90.00
#
_symmetry.space_group_name_H-M   'P 1'
#
loop_
_entity.id
_entity.type
_entity.pdbx_description
1 polymer ?
#
loop_
_entity_poly.entity_id
_entity_poly.type
_entity_poly.pdbx_seq_one_letter_code
_entity_poly.pdbx_strand_id
1 'polypeptide(L)'
;NDDKLKWNPDDYAKLDVIRTNPESVWKPDMVLYNNARTSNIEHYGMTNVLIYNSGEILWVPPMDYHANCKLNLRMWPFDQQTCFVKIGSWTFDGYKLNLTQVGEPELNIIVDNNEWAIQKVDTETHTKYY
;
A
#
# COMPACT_ATOMS: atom_id res chain seq x y z
N ASN A 1 11.51 6.25 -7.29
CA ASN A 1 12.73 6.29 -8.12
C ASN A 1 13.88 6.68 -7.21
N ASP A 2 14.92 5.88 -7.13
CA ASP A 2 16.13 6.13 -6.35
C ASP A 2 17.33 6.27 -7.29
N ASP A 3 17.91 7.48 -7.34
CA ASP A 3 19.05 7.79 -8.20
C ASP A 3 20.31 6.99 -7.87
N LYS A 4 20.44 6.49 -6.63
CA LYS A 4 21.59 5.69 -6.20
C LYS A 4 21.53 4.25 -6.70
N LEU A 5 20.39 3.81 -7.23
CA LEU A 5 20.15 2.45 -7.71
C LEU A 5 20.01 2.39 -9.23
N LYS A 6 20.58 3.37 -9.94
CA LYS A 6 20.65 3.39 -11.40
C LYS A 6 21.93 2.71 -11.89
N TRP A 7 21.84 1.95 -12.98
CA TRP A 7 23.00 1.39 -13.66
C TRP A 7 22.77 1.30 -15.17
N ASN A 8 23.87 1.17 -15.93
CA ASN A 8 23.81 0.89 -17.35
C ASN A 8 23.79 -0.65 -17.57
N PRO A 9 22.73 -1.24 -18.16
CA PRO A 9 22.65 -2.67 -18.39
C PRO A 9 23.82 -3.24 -19.20
N ASP A 10 24.39 -2.46 -20.13
CA ASP A 10 25.49 -2.93 -20.99
C ASP A 10 26.77 -3.25 -20.18
N ASP A 11 26.95 -2.62 -19.02
CA ASP A 11 28.07 -2.90 -18.11
C ASP A 11 27.85 -4.20 -17.30
N TYR A 12 26.62 -4.74 -17.30
CA TYR A 12 26.19 -5.87 -16.48
C TYR A 12 25.42 -6.92 -17.29
N ALA A 13 25.95 -7.33 -18.44
CA ALA A 13 25.37 -8.39 -19.27
C ALA A 13 23.88 -8.18 -19.63
N LYS A 14 23.49 -6.92 -19.89
CA LYS A 14 22.13 -6.48 -20.20
C LYS A 14 21.11 -6.75 -19.07
N LEU A 15 21.57 -6.76 -17.83
CA LEU A 15 20.70 -6.87 -16.66
C LEU A 15 19.86 -5.58 -16.52
N ASP A 16 18.55 -5.71 -16.68
CA ASP A 16 17.57 -4.62 -16.63
C ASP A 16 16.84 -4.56 -15.28
N VAL A 17 16.71 -5.70 -14.59
CA VAL A 17 16.00 -5.81 -13.31
C VAL A 17 16.72 -6.73 -12.33
N ILE A 18 16.78 -6.30 -11.06
CA ILE A 18 17.29 -7.08 -9.93
C ILE A 18 16.14 -7.38 -8.97
N ARG A 19 16.14 -8.59 -8.39
CA ARG A 19 15.25 -9.00 -7.30
C ARG A 19 16.07 -9.17 -6.05
N THR A 20 15.77 -8.41 -4.99
CA THR A 20 16.52 -8.44 -3.73
C THR A 20 15.59 -8.32 -2.53
N ASN A 21 16.14 -8.45 -1.33
CA ASN A 21 15.44 -8.25 -0.08
C ASN A 21 15.06 -6.76 0.10
N PRO A 22 13.82 -6.41 0.50
CA PRO A 22 13.39 -5.03 0.74
C PRO A 22 14.14 -4.32 1.87
N GLU A 23 14.90 -5.03 2.72
CA GLU A 23 15.81 -4.42 3.70
C GLU A 23 17.05 -3.78 3.07
N SER A 24 17.39 -4.09 1.82
CA SER A 24 18.54 -3.48 1.13
C SER A 24 18.22 -2.14 0.45
N VAL A 25 16.97 -1.68 0.53
CA VAL A 25 16.51 -0.42 -0.08
C VAL A 25 15.77 0.43 0.94
N TRP A 26 15.76 1.74 0.72
CA TRP A 26 14.91 2.62 1.51
C TRP A 26 13.43 2.36 1.18
N LYS A 27 12.60 2.33 2.22
CA LYS A 27 11.15 2.16 2.13
C LYS A 27 10.44 3.20 3.02
N PRO A 28 9.31 3.76 2.57
CA PRO A 28 8.55 4.71 3.37
C PRO A 28 7.95 4.03 4.60
N ASP A 29 7.74 4.81 5.66
CA ASP A 29 7.16 4.39 6.95
C ASP A 29 5.62 4.41 6.90
N MET A 30 5.08 3.59 6.01
CA MET A 30 3.64 3.48 5.80
C MET A 30 2.92 2.92 7.04
N VAL A 31 1.86 3.60 7.48
CA VAL A 31 1.00 3.20 8.60
C VAL A 31 -0.49 3.34 8.28
N LEU A 32 -1.32 2.64 9.04
CA LEU A 32 -2.79 2.70 9.03
C LEU A 32 -3.22 3.54 10.23
N TYR A 33 -3.74 4.72 9.96
CA TYR A 33 -4.11 5.68 10.99
C TYR A 33 -5.33 5.24 11.81
N ASN A 34 -6.26 4.52 11.20
CA ASN A 34 -7.43 3.97 11.87
C ASN A 34 -7.24 2.49 12.20
N ASN A 35 -6.05 2.08 12.64
CA ASN A 35 -5.76 0.71 13.06
C ASN A 35 -6.66 0.28 14.24
N ALA A 36 -7.26 -0.91 14.12
CA ALA A 36 -8.10 -1.53 15.14
C ALA A 36 -7.32 -2.48 16.07
N ARG A 37 -6.07 -2.80 15.73
CA ARG A 37 -5.17 -3.62 16.56
C ARG A 37 -4.14 -2.76 17.27
N THR A 38 -3.64 -3.26 18.40
CA THR A 38 -2.51 -2.66 19.13
C THR A 38 -1.17 -2.90 18.42
N SER A 39 -1.09 -3.91 17.55
CA SER A 39 0.13 -4.22 16.79
C SER A 39 0.31 -3.28 15.62
N ASN A 40 1.58 -3.01 15.27
CA ASN A 40 1.94 -2.37 14.02
C ASN A 40 1.47 -3.22 12.84
N ILE A 41 1.35 -2.58 11.68
CA ILE A 41 1.11 -3.29 10.44
C ILE A 41 2.43 -3.89 10.01
N GLU A 42 2.43 -5.19 9.87
CA GLU A 42 3.55 -5.92 9.30
C GLU A 42 3.03 -6.63 8.05
N HIS A 43 3.79 -6.53 6.96
CA HIS A 43 3.55 -7.40 5.82
C HIS A 43 3.85 -8.84 6.23
N TYR A 44 3.08 -9.79 5.71
CA TYR A 44 3.36 -11.20 6.00
C TYR A 44 4.29 -11.80 4.95
N GLY A 45 5.29 -12.56 5.41
CA GLY A 45 6.24 -13.26 4.55
C GLY A 45 7.38 -12.38 4.00
N MET A 46 8.43 -13.04 3.52
CA MET A 46 9.56 -12.36 2.88
C MET A 46 9.26 -12.20 1.39
N THR A 47 8.84 -11.01 0.97
CA THR A 47 8.71 -10.66 -0.45
C THR A 47 9.97 -9.98 -0.95
N ASN A 48 10.34 -10.23 -2.21
CA ASN A 48 11.42 -9.50 -2.86
C ASN A 48 10.91 -8.16 -3.41
N VAL A 49 11.82 -7.21 -3.51
CA VAL A 49 11.63 -5.96 -4.25
C VAL A 49 12.23 -6.10 -5.65
N LEU A 50 11.57 -5.52 -6.65
CA LEU A 50 12.09 -5.36 -8.01
C LEU A 50 12.74 -3.99 -8.13
N ILE A 51 13.99 -3.96 -8.55
CA ILE A 51 14.73 -2.72 -8.84
C ILE A 51 15.05 -2.75 -10.33
N TYR A 52 14.58 -1.75 -11.07
CA TYR A 52 14.89 -1.58 -12.49
C TYR A 52 16.14 -0.72 -12.66
N ASN A 53 16.86 -0.91 -13.77
CA ASN A 53 18.08 -0.16 -14.08
C ASN A 53 17.87 1.37 -14.14
N SER A 54 16.64 1.80 -14.36
CA SER A 54 16.18 3.19 -14.32
C SER A 54 16.14 3.79 -12.91
N GLY A 55 16.40 3.02 -11.86
CA GLY A 55 16.22 3.41 -10.45
C GLY A 55 14.77 3.30 -9.97
N GLU A 56 13.85 2.84 -10.82
CA GLU A 56 12.48 2.54 -10.41
C GLU A 56 12.46 1.29 -9.51
N ILE A 57 11.65 1.36 -8.45
CA ILE A 57 11.55 0.30 -7.44
C ILE A 57 10.08 -0.07 -7.33
N LEU A 58 9.77 -1.35 -7.53
CA LEU A 58 8.43 -1.91 -7.36
C LEU A 58 8.45 -2.90 -6.20
N TRP A 59 7.68 -2.59 -5.16
CA TRP A 59 7.49 -3.46 -4.00
C TRP A 59 5.99 -3.61 -3.71
N VAL A 60 5.50 -4.84 -3.78
CA VAL A 60 4.08 -5.18 -3.58
C VAL A 60 3.99 -6.31 -2.54
N PRO A 61 4.15 -5.99 -1.24
CA PRO A 61 4.01 -6.98 -0.19
C PRO A 61 2.54 -7.32 0.08
N PRO A 62 2.20 -8.56 0.48
CA PRO A 62 0.88 -8.89 0.98
C PRO A 62 0.69 -8.28 2.38
N MET A 63 -0.46 -7.63 2.58
CA MET A 63 -0.77 -6.89 3.80
C MET A 63 -2.07 -7.38 4.43
N ASP A 64 -2.09 -7.48 5.76
CA ASP A 64 -3.30 -7.75 6.54
C ASP A 64 -3.69 -6.49 7.35
N TYR A 65 -4.70 -5.76 6.87
CA TYR A 65 -5.14 -4.50 7.48
C TYR A 65 -6.38 -4.71 8.34
N HIS A 66 -6.28 -4.29 9.60
CA HIS A 66 -7.39 -4.24 10.54
C HIS A 66 -7.77 -2.79 10.80
N ALA A 67 -8.83 -2.31 10.15
CA ALA A 67 -9.28 -0.93 10.25
C ALA A 67 -10.52 -0.80 11.15
N ASN A 68 -10.51 0.22 12.00
CA ASN A 68 -11.69 0.62 12.76
C ASN A 68 -12.73 1.21 11.80
N CYS A 69 -13.93 0.63 11.81
CA CYS A 69 -15.08 1.11 11.06
C CYS A 69 -16.26 1.38 12.00
N LYS A 70 -16.88 2.56 11.86
CA LYS A 70 -18.05 2.93 12.63
C LYS A 70 -19.31 2.40 11.94
N LEU A 71 -19.91 1.36 12.50
CA LEU A 71 -21.11 0.75 11.94
C LEU A 71 -22.38 1.53 12.30
N ASN A 72 -23.32 1.58 11.36
CA ASN A 72 -24.68 2.08 11.57
C ASN A 72 -25.70 0.94 11.43
N LEU A 73 -26.22 0.46 12.56
CA LEU A 73 -27.08 -0.73 12.62
C LEU A 73 -28.59 -0.41 12.59
N ARG A 74 -28.97 0.81 12.20
CA ARG A 74 -30.39 1.23 12.20
C ARG A 74 -31.29 0.34 11.34
N MET A 75 -30.75 -0.20 10.25
CA MET A 75 -31.48 -1.01 9.27
C MET A 75 -31.11 -2.49 9.31
N TRP A 76 -30.43 -2.94 10.37
CA TRP A 76 -30.01 -4.34 10.48
C TRP A 76 -31.20 -5.31 10.26
N PRO A 77 -31.06 -6.37 9.44
CA PRO A 77 -29.85 -6.86 8.75
C PRO A 77 -29.65 -6.35 7.30
N PHE A 78 -30.40 -5.32 6.87
CA PHE A 78 -30.35 -4.75 5.51
C PHE A 78 -29.57 -3.43 5.45
N ASP A 79 -28.65 -3.25 6.38
CA ASP A 79 -27.82 -2.06 6.52
C ASP A 79 -26.74 -1.97 5.44
N GLN A 80 -26.30 -0.75 5.18
CA GLN A 80 -25.13 -0.46 4.35
C GLN A 80 -24.07 0.21 5.22
N GLN A 81 -22.83 -0.23 5.05
CA GLN A 81 -21.70 0.24 5.85
C GLN A 81 -20.68 0.94 4.96
N THR A 82 -20.28 2.14 5.37
CA THR A 82 -19.19 2.89 4.74
C THR A 82 -17.99 2.87 5.66
N CYS A 83 -16.99 2.07 5.28
CA CYS A 83 -15.71 1.97 5.98
C CYS A 83 -14.61 2.63 5.14
N PHE A 84 -13.56 3.10 5.81
CA PHE A 84 -12.37 3.64 5.14
C PHE A 84 -11.11 3.01 5.70
N VAL A 85 -10.08 2.92 4.87
CA VAL A 85 -8.73 2.50 5.26
C VAL A 85 -7.82 3.70 5.04
N LYS A 86 -7.29 4.28 6.12
CA LYS A 86 -6.47 5.49 6.03
C LYS A 86 -5.00 5.15 6.15
N ILE A 87 -4.32 5.08 5.00
CA ILE A 87 -2.90 4.76 4.92
C ILE A 87 -2.09 6.04 4.66
N GLY A 88 -0.94 6.20 5.32
CA GLY A 88 -0.02 7.31 5.06
C GLY A 88 1.33 7.14 5.77
N SER A 89 2.27 8.03 5.50
CA SER A 89 3.56 8.07 6.21
C SER A 89 3.39 8.67 7.60
N TRP A 90 4.11 8.13 8.59
CA TRP A 90 4.03 8.62 9.96
C TRP A 90 4.93 9.84 10.21
N THR A 91 6.14 9.83 9.67
CA THR A 91 7.20 10.81 9.99
C THR A 91 7.51 11.79 8.86
N PHE A 92 7.12 11.50 7.62
CA PHE A 92 7.27 12.39 6.48
C PHE A 92 5.95 13.08 6.14
N ASP A 93 6.04 14.39 5.90
CA ASP A 93 4.99 15.23 5.40
C ASP A 93 5.08 15.40 3.87
N GLY A 94 4.17 16.17 3.28
CA GLY A 94 4.06 16.37 1.84
C GLY A 94 5.29 17.02 1.17
N TYR A 95 6.15 17.72 1.92
CA TYR A 95 7.39 18.26 1.36
C TYR A 95 8.46 17.19 1.12
N LYS A 96 8.43 16.10 1.87
CA LYS A 96 9.44 15.03 1.84
C LYS A 96 8.96 13.78 1.14
N LEU A 97 7.67 13.47 1.25
CA LEU A 97 7.06 12.30 0.64
C LEU A 97 5.72 12.65 0.02
N ASN A 98 5.61 12.43 -1.29
CA ASN A 98 4.34 12.55 -2.00
C ASN A 98 3.79 11.15 -2.30
N LEU A 99 2.61 10.85 -1.75
CA LEU A 99 1.89 9.60 -2.00
C LEU A 99 0.83 9.86 -3.07
N THR A 100 0.85 9.05 -4.13
CA THR A 100 -0.10 9.16 -5.25
C THR A 100 -0.77 7.83 -5.49
N GLN A 101 -2.07 7.84 -5.74
CA GLN A 101 -2.81 6.68 -6.19
C GLN A 101 -2.38 6.31 -7.63
N VAL A 102 -2.16 5.02 -7.87
CA VAL A 102 -1.88 4.47 -9.20
C VAL A 102 -3.01 3.51 -9.54
N GLY A 103 -3.80 3.86 -10.56
CA GLY A 103 -4.92 3.05 -11.02
C GLY A 103 -6.09 2.96 -10.03
N GLU A 104 -7.08 2.16 -10.40
CA GLU A 104 -8.22 1.81 -9.54
C GLU A 104 -7.94 0.51 -8.79
N PRO A 105 -8.51 0.32 -7.59
CA PRO A 105 -8.41 -0.94 -6.86
C PRO A 105 -8.92 -2.13 -7.69
N GLU A 106 -8.09 -3.16 -7.83
CA GLU A 106 -8.45 -4.39 -8.54
C GLU A 106 -9.35 -5.29 -7.67
N LEU A 107 -10.60 -5.48 -8.08
CA LEU A 107 -11.61 -6.26 -7.34
C LEU A 107 -11.77 -7.71 -7.85
N ASN A 108 -11.03 -8.11 -8.89
CA ASN A 108 -11.07 -9.45 -9.49
C ASN A 108 -10.49 -10.56 -8.61
N ILE A 109 -9.72 -10.20 -7.58
CA ILE A 109 -9.10 -11.13 -6.61
C ILE A 109 -9.93 -11.34 -5.34
N ILE A 110 -11.14 -10.79 -5.30
CA ILE A 110 -12.00 -10.86 -4.11
C ILE A 110 -12.62 -12.25 -3.99
N VAL A 111 -12.59 -12.78 -2.78
CA VAL A 111 -13.32 -13.99 -2.41
C VAL A 111 -14.69 -13.57 -1.89
N ASP A 112 -15.74 -14.13 -2.49
CA ASP A 112 -17.13 -13.82 -2.14
C ASP A 112 -17.41 -14.10 -0.65
N ASN A 113 -18.14 -13.18 -0.03
CA ASN A 113 -18.59 -13.28 1.35
C ASN A 113 -20.12 -13.47 1.37
N ASN A 114 -20.61 -14.44 2.14
CA ASN A 114 -22.04 -14.77 2.20
C ASN A 114 -22.88 -13.73 2.95
N GLU A 115 -22.27 -12.87 3.75
CA GLU A 115 -22.94 -11.84 4.57
C GLU A 115 -22.82 -10.44 3.96
N TRP A 116 -21.69 -10.14 3.32
CA TRP A 116 -21.37 -8.79 2.84
C TRP A 116 -21.05 -8.77 1.35
N ALA A 117 -21.68 -7.84 0.63
CA ALA A 117 -21.36 -7.55 -0.77
C ALA A 117 -20.76 -6.14 -0.90
N ILE A 118 -19.63 -6.03 -1.59
CA ILE A 118 -19.02 -4.74 -1.88
C ILE A 118 -19.86 -4.01 -2.93
N GLN A 119 -20.43 -2.88 -2.56
CA GLN A 119 -21.25 -2.06 -3.45
C GLN A 119 -20.42 -1.07 -4.26
N LYS A 120 -19.40 -0.48 -3.63
CA LYS A 120 -18.55 0.56 -4.21
C LYS A 120 -17.22 0.64 -3.48
N VAL A 121 -16.16 0.93 -4.23
CA VAL A 121 -14.85 1.28 -3.68
C VAL A 121 -14.46 2.62 -4.29
N ASP A 122 -14.14 3.58 -3.44
CA ASP A 122 -13.65 4.91 -3.83
C ASP A 122 -12.30 5.13 -3.15
N THR A 123 -11.43 5.91 -3.80
CA THR A 123 -10.13 6.28 -3.25
C THR A 123 -9.97 7.79 -3.27
N GLU A 124 -9.43 8.34 -2.18
CA GLU A 124 -9.16 9.77 -2.04
C GLU A 124 -7.73 9.99 -1.51
N THR A 125 -7.01 10.95 -2.09
CA THR A 125 -5.65 11.31 -1.65
C THR A 125 -5.68 12.68 -0.98
N HIS A 126 -5.09 12.77 0.21
CA HIS A 126 -4.96 14.02 0.96
C HIS A 126 -3.49 14.26 1.33
N THR A 127 -2.94 15.41 0.93
CA THR A 127 -1.56 15.79 1.26
C THR A 127 -1.55 16.87 2.35
N LYS A 128 -0.75 16.67 3.38
CA LYS A 128 -0.54 17.64 4.46
C LYS A 128 0.92 18.09 4.50
N TYR A 129 1.12 19.38 4.69
CA TYR A 129 2.42 20.03 4.83
C TYR A 129 2.50 20.58 6.25
N TYR A 130 3.58 20.27 6.97
CA TYR A 130 3.77 20.65 8.37
C TYR A 130 4.98 21.55 8.56
#